data_AF-A0AA95S7J2-F1
#
_entry.id   AF-A0AA95S7J2-F1
#
_cell.length_a   1.000
_cell.length_b   1.000
_cell.length_c   1.000
_cell.angle_alpha   90.00
_cell.angle_beta   90.00
_cell.angle_gamma   90.00
#
_symmetry.space_group_name_H-M   'P 1'
#
loop_
_entity.id
_entity.type
_entity.pdbx_description
1 polymer ?
#
loop_
_entity_poly.entity_id
_entity_poly.type
_entity_poly.pdbx_seq_one_letter_code
_entity_poly.pdbx_strand_id
1 'polypeptide(L)'
;MKFIAYPISALIIGISIIISASILKGTLFTNPNDPSSKNFSTSVYSENSPNIMTKKQLSEYLQVNEATIDTIMKEDSRQKVLMGGSYETYMFLPYLKIDNQERFLKSEIDKWLKYQNDNPLNH
;
A
#
# COMPACT_ATOMS: atom_id res chain seq x y z
N MET A 1 -1.74 -59.87 19.77
CA MET A 1 -1.91 -58.47 20.19
C MET A 1 -2.29 -57.62 18.99
N LYS A 2 -3.58 -57.32 18.77
CA LYS A 2 -4.06 -56.45 17.67
C LYS A 2 -5.51 -56.00 17.94
N PHE A 3 -5.77 -55.26 19.02
CA PHE A 3 -7.13 -54.76 19.30
C PHE A 3 -7.21 -53.34 19.91
N ILE A 4 -6.13 -52.56 19.93
CA ILE A 4 -6.10 -51.21 20.53
C ILE A 4 -5.98 -50.08 19.49
N ALA A 5 -5.80 -50.39 18.20
CA ALA A 5 -5.57 -49.38 17.16
C ALA A 5 -6.85 -48.70 16.60
N TYR A 6 -8.03 -49.26 16.86
CA TYR A 6 -9.28 -48.79 16.24
C TYR A 6 -9.97 -47.56 16.89
N PRO A 7 -9.92 -47.32 18.22
CA PRO A 7 -10.63 -46.16 18.79
C PRO A 7 -9.91 -44.83 18.52
N ILE A 8 -8.59 -44.86 18.31
CA ILE A 8 -7.77 -43.65 18.12
C ILE A 8 -8.01 -43.04 16.73
N SER A 9 -8.17 -43.86 15.69
CA SER A 9 -8.47 -43.38 14.34
C SER A 9 -9.87 -42.79 14.23
N ALA A 10 -10.86 -43.37 14.92
CA ALA A 10 -12.22 -42.84 14.96
C ALA A 10 -12.28 -41.44 15.60
N LEU A 11 -11.47 -41.19 16.64
CA LEU A 11 -11.41 -39.90 17.32
C LEU A 11 -10.84 -38.79 16.43
N ILE A 12 -9.80 -39.10 15.62
CA ILE A 12 -9.16 -38.14 14.72
C ILE A 12 -10.12 -37.70 13.61
N ILE A 13 -10.87 -38.64 13.01
CA ILE A 13 -11.83 -38.33 11.93
C ILE A 13 -12.98 -37.46 12.45
N GLY A 14 -13.46 -37.71 13.68
CA GLY A 14 -14.54 -36.93 14.28
C GLY A 14 -14.18 -35.45 14.49
N ILE A 15 -12.95 -35.17 14.92
CA ILE A 15 -12.49 -33.79 15.17
C ILE A 15 -12.33 -33.00 13.86
N SER A 16 -11.85 -33.64 12.78
CA SER A 16 -11.70 -32.99 11.48
C SER A 16 -13.01 -32.48 10.89
N ILE A 17 -14.12 -33.21 11.06
CA ILE A 17 -15.44 -32.84 10.51
C ILE A 17 -16.00 -31.57 11.16
N ILE A 18 -15.77 -31.38 12.47
CA ILE A 18 -16.30 -30.22 13.22
C ILE A 18 -15.61 -28.92 12.78
N ILE A 19 -14.31 -28.99 12.46
CA ILE A 19 -13.53 -27.82 12.02
C ILE A 19 -13.97 -27.36 10.62
N SER A 20 -14.28 -28.30 9.72
CA SER A 20 -14.75 -27.98 8.36
C SER A 20 -16.12 -27.28 8.33
N ALA A 21 -17.01 -27.55 9.29
CA ALA A 21 -18.33 -26.93 9.35
C ALA A 21 -18.32 -25.43 9.75
N SER A 22 -17.21 -24.93 10.28
CA SER A 22 -17.10 -23.55 10.77
C SER A 22 -16.71 -22.54 9.66
N ILE A 23 -16.13 -23.01 8.56
CA ILE A 23 -15.60 -22.15 7.49
C ILE A 23 -16.67 -21.79 6.45
N LEU A 24 -17.79 -22.53 6.39
CA LEU A 24 -18.81 -22.36 5.36
C LEU A 24 -19.95 -21.39 5.71
N LYS A 25 -19.88 -20.68 6.85
CA LYS A 25 -20.95 -19.76 7.28
C LYS A 25 -20.83 -18.33 6.76
N GLY A 26 -19.81 -18.03 5.93
CA GLY A 26 -19.43 -16.65 5.61
C GLY A 26 -19.75 -16.11 4.21
N THR A 27 -20.22 -16.92 3.24
CA THR A 27 -20.17 -16.49 1.82
C THR A 27 -21.44 -16.63 0.99
N LEU A 28 -22.61 -16.98 1.56
CA LEU A 28 -23.77 -17.34 0.71
C LEU A 28 -25.03 -16.49 0.83
N PHE A 29 -25.08 -15.42 1.63
CA PHE A 29 -26.26 -14.56 1.67
C PHE A 29 -25.92 -13.07 1.80
N THR A 30 -25.51 -12.44 0.69
CA THR A 30 -25.59 -10.98 0.56
C THR A 30 -26.52 -10.65 -0.60
N ASN A 31 -27.76 -10.34 -0.24
CA ASN A 31 -28.80 -9.77 -1.08
C ASN A 31 -28.36 -8.37 -1.59
N PRO A 32 -28.44 -8.03 -2.88
CA PRO A 32 -27.78 -6.84 -3.41
C PRO A 32 -28.55 -5.51 -3.27
N ASN A 33 -29.65 -5.43 -2.51
CA ASN A 33 -30.58 -4.30 -2.62
C ASN A 33 -30.85 -3.56 -1.29
N ASP A 34 -29.82 -3.12 -0.58
CA ASP A 34 -29.99 -2.15 0.53
C ASP A 34 -29.06 -0.93 0.35
N PRO A 35 -29.58 0.26 0.01
CA PRO A 35 -28.79 1.46 -0.24
C PRO A 35 -28.50 2.25 1.06
N SER A 36 -28.13 1.55 2.14
CA SER A 36 -27.86 2.19 3.43
C SER A 36 -26.69 1.56 4.21
N SER A 37 -25.52 1.44 3.58
CA SER A 37 -24.26 1.38 4.35
C SER A 37 -23.17 2.24 3.72
N LYS A 38 -23.16 3.52 4.10
CA LYS A 38 -21.87 4.15 4.38
C LYS A 38 -21.27 3.34 5.53
N ASN A 39 -20.21 2.60 5.27
CA ASN A 39 -18.97 2.68 6.03
C ASN A 39 -17.97 1.63 5.55
N PHE A 40 -16.75 2.13 5.34
CA PHE A 40 -15.51 1.37 5.34
C PHE A 40 -15.38 0.34 4.22
N SER A 41 -14.83 0.80 3.10
CA SER A 41 -14.00 -0.05 2.26
C SER A 41 -12.93 -0.67 3.16
N THR A 42 -13.19 -1.89 3.62
CA THR A 42 -12.16 -2.76 4.16
C THR A 42 -11.19 -2.94 3.01
N SER A 43 -10.09 -2.18 3.04
CA SER A 43 -8.97 -2.43 2.15
C SER A 43 -8.52 -3.84 2.47
N VAL A 44 -8.84 -4.78 1.58
CA VAL A 44 -8.09 -6.01 1.47
C VAL A 44 -6.65 -5.55 1.28
N TYR A 45 -5.85 -5.66 2.34
CA TYR A 45 -4.41 -5.49 2.28
C TYR A 45 -3.89 -6.61 1.37
N SER A 46 -3.88 -6.33 0.07
CA SER A 46 -2.99 -6.97 -0.87
C SER A 46 -1.62 -6.38 -0.60
N GLU A 47 -0.77 -7.12 0.10
CA GLU A 47 0.58 -6.71 0.51
C GLU A 47 1.50 -6.29 -0.67
N ASN A 48 1.06 -6.42 -1.92
CA ASN A 48 1.88 -6.18 -3.11
C ASN A 48 1.31 -5.16 -4.11
N SER A 49 0.26 -4.41 -3.78
CA SER A 49 -0.20 -3.34 -4.67
C SER A 49 0.66 -2.09 -4.50
N PRO A 50 1.35 -1.59 -5.56
CA PRO A 50 2.10 -0.35 -5.47
C PRO A 50 1.13 0.77 -5.07
N ASN A 51 1.32 1.31 -3.87
CA ASN A 51 0.51 2.41 -3.36
C ASN A 51 0.88 3.68 -4.11
N ILE A 52 0.18 3.90 -5.23
CA ILE A 52 0.33 5.05 -6.11
C ILE A 52 -0.55 6.19 -5.57
N MET A 53 0.08 7.33 -5.29
CA MET A 53 -0.54 8.53 -4.76
C MET A 53 -0.69 9.60 -5.86
N THR A 54 -1.79 10.34 -5.75
CA THR A 54 -1.98 11.63 -6.42
C THR A 54 -1.23 12.74 -5.68
N LYS A 55 -1.10 13.92 -6.29
CA LYS A 55 -0.51 15.11 -5.63
C LYS A 55 -1.19 15.47 -4.30
N LYS A 56 -2.52 15.42 -4.28
CA LYS A 56 -3.31 15.63 -3.07
C LYS A 56 -3.00 14.60 -1.98
N GLN A 57 -2.91 13.32 -2.34
CA GLN A 57 -2.56 12.29 -1.36
C GLN A 57 -1.12 12.43 -0.87
N LEU A 58 -0.20 12.89 -1.72
CA LEU A 58 1.18 13.18 -1.32
C LEU A 58 1.25 14.37 -0.36
N SER A 59 0.50 15.44 -0.61
CA SER A 59 0.48 16.62 0.26
C SER A 59 -0.09 16.27 1.64
N GLU A 60 -1.16 15.46 1.67
CA GLU A 60 -1.70 14.88 2.90
C GLU A 60 -0.67 14.00 3.63
N TYR A 61 0.04 13.13 2.89
CA TYR A 61 1.07 12.25 3.44
C TYR A 61 2.24 13.03 4.08
N LEU A 62 2.70 14.08 3.41
CA LEU A 62 3.80 14.94 3.86
C LEU A 62 3.34 16.03 4.85
N GLN A 63 2.04 16.15 5.11
CA GLN A 63 1.44 17.19 5.95
C GLN A 63 1.79 18.62 5.47
N VAL A 64 1.77 18.83 4.16
CA VAL A 64 2.03 20.12 3.50
C VAL A 64 0.89 20.49 2.55
N ASN A 65 0.92 21.70 2.00
CA ASN A 65 -0.03 22.11 0.97
C ASN A 65 0.37 21.55 -0.41
N GLU A 66 -0.59 21.30 -1.30
CA GLU A 66 -0.35 20.92 -2.70
C GLU A 66 0.53 21.95 -3.42
N ALA A 67 0.35 23.24 -3.14
CA ALA A 67 1.20 24.31 -3.70
C ALA A 67 2.68 24.20 -3.28
N THR A 68 2.95 23.63 -2.11
CA THR A 68 4.32 23.34 -1.67
C THR A 68 4.93 22.22 -2.52
N ILE A 69 4.15 21.19 -2.85
CA ILE A 69 4.58 20.12 -3.76
C ILE A 69 4.92 20.68 -5.15
N ASP A 70 4.06 21.56 -5.69
CA ASP A 70 4.32 22.24 -6.96
C ASP A 70 5.62 23.05 -6.95
N THR A 71 5.88 23.73 -5.83
CA THR A 71 7.10 24.53 -5.65
C THR A 71 8.34 23.64 -5.64
N ILE A 72 8.30 22.51 -4.91
CA ILE A 72 9.39 21.52 -4.89
C ILE A 72 9.64 20.99 -6.31
N MET A 73 8.59 20.55 -7.02
CA MET A 73 8.74 19.97 -8.35
C MET A 73 9.30 20.98 -9.38
N LYS A 74 8.89 22.24 -9.28
CA LYS A 74 9.39 23.32 -10.13
C LYS A 74 10.87 23.59 -9.87
N GLU A 75 11.25 23.65 -8.60
CA GLU A 75 12.63 23.90 -8.20
C GLU A 75 13.53 22.73 -8.58
N ASP A 76 13.10 21.49 -8.33
CA ASP A 76 13.80 20.27 -8.76
C ASP A 76 14.04 20.27 -10.27
N SER A 77 13.04 20.64 -11.06
CA SER A 77 13.16 20.71 -12.52
C SER A 77 14.20 21.75 -12.95
N ARG A 78 14.23 22.91 -12.27
CA ARG A 78 15.23 23.96 -12.51
C ARG A 78 16.64 23.49 -12.16
N GLN A 79 16.80 22.87 -11.00
CA GLN A 79 18.09 22.37 -10.51
C GLN A 79 18.64 21.23 -11.37
N LYS A 80 17.77 20.29 -11.80
CA LYS A 80 18.14 19.19 -12.71
C LYS A 80 18.73 19.70 -14.03
N VAL A 81 18.18 20.78 -14.59
CA VAL A 81 18.70 21.42 -15.80
C VAL A 81 20.08 22.03 -15.54
N LEU A 82 20.27 22.68 -14.38
CA LEU A 82 21.53 23.32 -14.02
C LEU A 82 22.66 22.31 -13.76
N MET A 83 22.35 21.16 -13.17
CA MET A 83 23.34 20.12 -12.83
C MET A 83 23.75 19.25 -14.03
N GLY A 84 23.10 19.39 -15.19
CA GLY A 84 23.53 18.73 -16.42
C GLY A 84 23.51 17.19 -16.38
N GLY A 85 22.74 16.59 -15.46
CA GLY A 85 22.56 15.13 -15.38
C GLY A 85 23.44 14.39 -14.37
N SER A 86 24.34 15.07 -13.66
CA SER A 86 25.13 14.46 -12.58
C SER A 86 24.53 14.77 -11.22
N TYR A 87 23.61 13.93 -10.76
CA TYR A 87 22.96 14.07 -9.45
C TYR A 87 22.50 12.72 -8.90
N GLU A 88 22.41 12.64 -7.58
CA GLU A 88 21.90 11.45 -6.89
C GLU A 88 20.39 11.28 -7.12
N THR A 89 19.93 10.04 -7.22
CA THR A 89 18.53 9.71 -7.60
C THR A 89 17.50 10.35 -6.66
N TYR A 90 17.77 10.34 -5.35
CA TYR A 90 16.86 10.85 -4.33
C TYR A 90 17.18 12.27 -3.88
N MET A 91 18.08 12.97 -4.59
CA MET A 91 18.29 14.41 -4.39
C MET A 91 17.03 15.22 -4.73
N PHE A 92 16.22 14.71 -5.66
CA PHE A 92 14.98 15.34 -6.13
C PHE A 92 13.77 14.45 -5.85
N LEU A 93 12.59 15.06 -5.77
CA LEU A 93 11.32 14.37 -5.54
C LEU A 93 11.06 13.35 -6.67
N PRO A 94 10.91 12.06 -6.35
CA PRO A 94 10.61 11.05 -7.35
C PRO A 94 9.12 11.11 -7.73
N TYR A 95 8.85 11.19 -9.03
CA TYR A 95 7.50 11.15 -9.57
C TYR A 95 7.48 10.45 -10.92
N LEU A 96 6.30 9.94 -11.26
CA LEU A 96 5.97 9.34 -12.54
C LEU A 96 5.01 10.27 -13.27
N LYS A 97 5.24 10.46 -14.56
CA LYS A 97 4.29 11.13 -15.43
C LYS A 97 3.60 10.09 -16.30
N ILE A 98 2.32 9.87 -16.04
CA ILE A 98 1.46 8.99 -16.84
C ILE A 98 0.45 9.90 -17.52
N ASP A 99 0.55 9.98 -18.85
CA ASP A 99 -0.13 11.00 -19.66
C ASP A 99 0.14 12.42 -19.15
N ASN A 100 -0.91 13.17 -18.83
CA ASN A 100 -0.83 14.53 -18.31
C ASN A 100 -0.99 14.60 -16.78
N GLN A 101 -0.75 13.48 -16.09
CA GLN A 101 -0.94 13.38 -14.66
C GLN A 101 0.32 12.91 -13.94
N GLU A 102 0.61 13.58 -12.82
CA GLU A 102 1.70 13.23 -11.92
C GLU A 102 1.22 12.16 -10.92
N ARG A 103 2.09 11.18 -10.69
CA ARG A 103 1.85 10.06 -9.78
C ARG A 103 3.09 9.80 -8.93
N PHE A 104 2.87 9.41 -7.70
CA PHE A 104 3.93 9.24 -6.71
C PHE A 104 3.84 7.86 -6.10
N LEU A 105 4.91 7.07 -6.18
CA LEU A 105 4.96 5.78 -5.51
C LEU A 105 5.34 6.00 -4.05
N LYS A 106 4.49 5.58 -3.12
CA LYS A 106 4.77 5.75 -1.68
C LYS A 106 6.15 5.20 -1.29
N SER A 107 6.52 4.03 -1.79
CA SER A 107 7.82 3.41 -1.50
C SER A 107 9.00 4.27 -1.95
N GLU A 108 8.87 5.02 -3.05
CA GLU A 108 9.93 5.91 -3.53
C GLU A 108 9.95 7.23 -2.75
N ILE A 109 8.79 7.73 -2.34
CA ILE A 109 8.69 8.89 -1.44
C ILE A 109 9.32 8.58 -0.08
N ASP A 110 9.10 7.37 0.46
CA ASP A 110 9.69 6.95 1.73
C ASP A 110 11.23 6.92 1.65
N LYS A 111 11.78 6.43 0.54
CA LYS A 111 13.24 6.45 0.29
C LYS A 111 13.76 7.86 0.11
N TRP A 112 13.02 8.72 -0.60
CA TRP A 112 13.37 10.13 -0.75
C TRP A 112 13.41 10.84 0.61
N LEU A 113 12.39 10.66 1.46
CA LEU A 113 12.38 11.21 2.82
C LEU A 113 13.57 10.73 3.64
N LYS A 114 13.90 9.43 3.57
CA LYS A 114 15.08 8.88 4.24
C LYS A 114 16.36 9.54 3.73
N TYR A 115 16.51 9.69 2.42
CA TYR A 115 17.68 10.34 1.84
C TYR A 115 17.82 11.80 2.30
N GLN A 116 16.73 12.57 2.30
CA GLN A 116 16.73 13.97 2.75
C GLN A 116 17.08 14.07 4.25
N ASN A 117 16.55 13.16 5.08
CA ASN A 117 16.90 13.07 6.49
C ASN A 117 18.37 12.73 6.72
N ASP A 118 18.92 11.78 5.95
CA ASP A 118 20.32 11.36 6.06
C ASP A 118 21.30 12.39 5.48
N ASN A 119 20.82 13.30 4.61
CA ASN A 119 21.62 14.32 3.91
C ASN A 119 21.00 15.72 4.05
N PRO A 120 20.97 16.31 5.26
CA PRO A 120 20.28 17.58 5.52
C PRO A 120 20.90 18.82 4.84
N LEU A 121 22.09 18.68 4.23
CA LEU A 121 22.85 19.77 3.60
C LEU A 121 22.44 20.06 2.14
N ASN A 122 21.45 19.36 1.59
CA ASN A 122 21.00 19.51 0.20
C ASN A 122 19.89 20.58 -0.01
N HIS A 123 19.67 21.46 0.96
CA HIS A 123 18.67 22.54 0.90
C HIS A 123 19.27 23.90 0.52
#